data_AF-A0A497Q7I5-F1
#
_entry.id   AF-A0A497Q7I5-F1
#
_cell.length_a   1.000
_cell.length_b   1.000
_cell.length_c   1.000
_cell.angle_alpha   90.00
_cell.angle_beta   90.00
_cell.angle_gamma   90.00
#
_symmetry.space_group_name_H-M   'P 1'
#
loop_
_entity.id
_entity.type
_entity.pdbx_description
1 polymer ?
#
loop_
_entity_poly.entity_id
_entity_poly.type
_entity_poly.pdbx_seq_one_letter_code
_entity_poly.pdbx_strand_id
1 'polypeptide(L)'
;MSHREGSPTDDVFYVDPKEVLAQYSVEWVSLRKSYDDLKEQLKAVQDELNHLDRKLEMGEITDQEHIKLYREKWTESTQMIQVKREVENRLYEIQKEIRVANRQLKQAEEERRMRERFEQERANAMIEWMSLKQGFDLVSQRRKEINAESDRIELARRNGSISDEEYRKSRIEQIQQLAELRTVESDIKRRLSELLAIIRG
;
A
#
# COMPACT_ATOMS: atom_id res chain seq x y z
N MET A 1 25.15 7.24 1.10
CA MET A 1 24.30 7.36 2.30
C MET A 1 22.91 7.76 1.82
N SER A 2 22.10 6.78 1.39
CA SER A 2 20.72 7.04 0.92
C SER A 2 19.80 6.90 2.11
N HIS A 3 19.29 8.02 2.61
CA HIS A 3 18.28 8.03 3.65
C HIS A 3 17.02 7.35 3.12
N ARG A 4 16.61 6.29 3.82
CA ARG A 4 15.36 5.58 3.62
C ARG A 4 14.26 6.43 4.27
N GLU A 5 13.93 7.57 3.67
CA GLU A 5 12.80 8.40 4.08
C GLU A 5 11.51 7.65 3.72
N GLY A 6 10.79 7.20 4.74
CA GLY A 6 9.52 6.50 4.55
C GLY A 6 9.06 5.66 5.72
N SER A 7 9.89 5.47 6.75
CA SER A 7 9.43 4.88 8.00
C SER A 7 9.13 5.99 9.01
N PRO A 8 7.91 6.11 9.54
CA PRO A 8 7.65 6.92 10.72
C PRO A 8 8.22 6.17 11.94
N THR A 9 9.54 6.09 12.05
CA THR A 9 10.24 5.36 13.13
C THR A 9 10.56 6.23 14.35
N ASP A 10 10.19 7.50 14.35
CA ASP A 10 10.48 8.41 15.47
C ASP A 10 9.39 8.45 16.55
N ASP A 11 8.33 7.67 16.41
CA ASP A 11 7.32 7.55 17.47
C ASP A 11 7.71 6.42 18.43
N VAL A 12 8.12 6.80 19.65
CA VAL A 12 8.54 5.87 20.74
C VAL A 12 7.43 4.89 21.12
N PHE A 13 6.19 5.15 20.68
CA PHE A 13 5.01 4.31 20.89
C PHE A 13 4.52 3.59 19.62
N TYR A 14 5.27 3.62 18.52
CA TYR A 14 4.92 2.86 17.32
C TYR A 14 5.07 1.35 17.58
N VAL A 15 3.97 0.62 17.45
CA VAL A 15 3.96 -0.84 17.49
C VAL A 15 3.69 -1.36 16.08
N ASP A 16 4.55 -2.26 15.57
CA ASP A 16 4.34 -2.86 14.25
C ASP A 16 3.02 -3.67 14.25
N PRO A 17 2.05 -3.35 13.39
CA PRO A 17 0.81 -4.13 13.27
C PRO A 17 1.04 -5.64 13.08
N LYS A 18 2.18 -6.07 12.51
CA LYS A 18 2.53 -7.51 12.38
C LYS A 18 2.86 -8.14 13.73
N GLU A 19 3.59 -7.43 14.58
CA GLU A 19 3.92 -7.89 15.93
C GLU A 19 2.65 -7.98 16.78
N VAL A 20 1.77 -6.97 16.66
CA VAL A 20 0.43 -6.96 17.26
C VAL A 20 -0.37 -8.21 16.87
N LEU A 21 -0.42 -8.54 15.58
CA LEU A 21 -1.14 -9.73 15.11
C LEU A 21 -0.51 -11.03 15.60
N ALA A 22 0.82 -11.12 15.65
CA ALA A 22 1.52 -12.32 16.13
C ALA A 22 1.27 -12.55 17.63
N GLN A 23 1.44 -11.52 18.45
CA GLN A 23 1.21 -11.57 19.89
C GLN A 23 -0.25 -11.92 20.20
N TYR A 24 -1.19 -11.21 19.58
CA TYR A 24 -2.60 -11.44 19.80
C TYR A 24 -3.12 -12.75 19.25
N SER A 25 -2.53 -13.30 18.19
CA SER A 25 -2.86 -14.64 17.72
C SER A 25 -2.56 -15.70 18.78
N VAL A 26 -1.42 -15.59 19.48
CA VAL A 26 -1.05 -16.56 20.53
C VAL A 26 -1.94 -16.38 21.76
N GLU A 27 -2.10 -15.14 22.21
CA GLU A 27 -2.95 -14.82 23.37
C GLU A 27 -4.40 -15.27 23.15
N TRP A 28 -4.95 -15.03 21.95
CA TRP A 28 -6.30 -15.43 21.59
C TRP A 28 -6.51 -16.95 21.61
N VAL A 29 -5.56 -17.73 21.08
CA VAL A 29 -5.65 -19.20 21.11
C VAL A 29 -5.63 -19.71 22.55
N SER A 30 -4.75 -19.14 23.38
CA SER A 30 -4.65 -19.49 24.80
C SER A 30 -5.95 -19.19 25.55
N LEU A 31 -6.46 -17.96 25.42
CA LEU A 31 -7.69 -17.53 26.08
C LEU A 31 -8.91 -18.31 25.59
N ARG A 32 -8.97 -18.65 24.31
CA ARG A 32 -10.05 -19.47 23.76
C ARG A 32 -10.04 -20.87 24.34
N LYS A 33 -8.86 -21.47 24.52
CA LYS A 33 -8.73 -22.75 25.22
C LYS A 33 -9.18 -22.63 26.68
N SER A 34 -8.71 -21.63 27.42
CA SER A 34 -9.14 -21.39 28.80
C SER A 34 -10.65 -21.17 28.92
N TYR A 35 -11.26 -20.49 27.94
CA TYR A 35 -12.70 -20.29 27.87
C TYR A 35 -13.47 -21.60 27.67
N ASP A 36 -12.99 -22.46 26.79
CA ASP A 36 -13.59 -23.78 26.55
C ASP A 36 -13.41 -24.69 27.77
N ASP A 37 -12.25 -24.68 28.41
CA ASP A 37 -11.98 -25.40 29.67
C ASP A 37 -12.94 -24.94 30.79
N LEU A 38 -13.16 -23.62 30.95
CA LEU A 38 -14.11 -23.08 31.94
C LEU A 38 -15.55 -23.51 31.67
N LYS A 39 -15.96 -23.65 30.41
CA LYS A 39 -17.28 -24.18 30.05
C LYS A 39 -17.43 -25.64 30.45
N GLU A 40 -16.41 -26.45 30.22
CA GLU A 40 -16.41 -27.86 30.61
C GLU A 40 -16.50 -28.00 32.12
N GLN A 41 -15.71 -27.24 32.86
CA GLN A 41 -15.76 -27.26 34.32
C GLN A 41 -17.11 -26.77 34.86
N LEU A 42 -17.71 -25.71 34.30
CA LEU A 42 -19.04 -25.25 34.70
C LEU A 42 -20.12 -26.31 34.44
N LYS A 43 -20.00 -27.04 33.33
CA LYS A 43 -20.88 -28.19 33.04
C LYS A 43 -20.69 -29.30 34.07
N ALA A 44 -19.45 -29.60 34.45
CA ALA A 44 -19.16 -30.57 35.50
C ALA A 44 -19.79 -30.16 36.85
N VAL A 45 -19.69 -28.89 37.25
CA VAL A 45 -20.34 -28.38 38.47
C VAL A 45 -21.87 -28.53 38.37
N GLN A 46 -22.47 -28.27 37.20
CA GLN A 46 -23.89 -28.49 36.99
C GLN A 46 -24.28 -29.96 37.15
N ASP A 47 -23.48 -30.88 36.61
CA ASP A 47 -23.69 -32.32 36.74
C ASP A 47 -23.56 -32.78 38.21
N GLU A 48 -22.61 -32.21 38.96
CA GLU A 48 -22.44 -32.45 40.40
C GLU A 48 -23.63 -31.94 41.23
N LEU A 49 -24.14 -30.73 40.94
CA LEU A 49 -25.33 -30.18 41.58
C LEU A 49 -26.55 -31.08 41.33
N ASN A 50 -26.75 -31.52 40.09
CA ASN A 50 -27.81 -32.47 39.74
C ASN A 50 -27.65 -33.82 40.49
N HIS A 51 -26.41 -34.26 40.71
CA HIS A 51 -26.13 -35.47 41.47
C HIS A 51 -26.43 -35.30 42.97
N LEU A 52 -26.14 -34.14 43.55
CA LEU A 52 -26.52 -33.81 44.93
C LEU A 52 -28.04 -33.82 45.12
N ASP A 53 -28.78 -33.26 44.17
CA ASP A 53 -30.25 -33.28 44.19
C ASP A 53 -30.79 -34.73 44.18
N ARG A 54 -30.24 -35.60 43.34
CA ARG A 54 -30.60 -37.04 43.34
C ARG A 54 -30.27 -37.73 44.66
N LYS A 55 -29.12 -37.42 45.26
CA LYS A 55 -28.74 -38.01 46.56
C LYS A 55 -29.70 -37.62 47.67
N LEU A 56 -30.19 -36.38 47.63
CA LEU A 56 -31.23 -35.92 48.55
C LEU A 56 -32.55 -36.67 48.31
N GLU A 57 -32.98 -36.81 47.06
CA GLU A 57 -34.19 -37.56 46.68
C GLU A 57 -34.13 -39.04 47.12
N MET A 58 -32.95 -39.66 47.03
CA MET A 58 -32.72 -41.04 47.47
C MET A 58 -32.54 -41.17 48.99
N GLY A 59 -32.50 -40.04 49.72
CA GLY A 59 -32.27 -40.02 51.17
C GLY A 59 -30.86 -40.44 51.59
N GLU A 60 -29.89 -40.41 50.67
CA GLU A 60 -28.48 -40.75 50.96
C GLU A 60 -27.77 -39.66 51.78
N ILE A 61 -28.30 -38.43 51.74
CA ILE A 61 -27.81 -37.27 52.47
C ILE A 61 -28.98 -36.53 53.14
N THR A 62 -28.69 -35.81 54.21
CA THR A 62 -29.68 -34.96 54.89
C THR A 62 -29.86 -33.61 54.19
N ASP A 63 -31.00 -32.93 54.43
CA ASP A 63 -31.25 -31.57 53.94
C ASP A 63 -30.12 -30.59 54.34
N GLN A 64 -29.59 -30.72 55.56
CA GLN A 64 -28.53 -29.83 56.04
C GLN A 64 -27.19 -30.07 55.30
N GLU A 65 -26.86 -31.33 55.02
CA GLU A 65 -25.68 -31.68 54.24
C GLU A 65 -25.80 -31.24 52.78
N HIS A 66 -26.99 -31.41 52.18
CA HIS A 66 -27.29 -30.93 50.83
C HIS A 66 -27.11 -29.41 50.73
N ILE A 67 -27.73 -28.64 51.62
CA ILE A 67 -27.61 -27.17 51.62
C ILE A 67 -26.15 -26.72 51.72
N LYS A 68 -25.34 -27.39 52.53
CA LYS A 68 -23.92 -27.06 52.70
C LYS A 68 -23.14 -27.29 51.40
N LEU A 69 -23.23 -28.50 50.84
CA LEU A 69 -22.52 -28.88 49.62
C LEU A 69 -22.98 -28.05 48.41
N TYR A 70 -24.29 -27.79 48.33
CA TYR A 70 -24.87 -26.97 47.28
C TYR A 70 -24.34 -25.53 47.32
N ARG A 71 -24.24 -24.92 48.52
CA ARG A 71 -23.66 -23.57 48.69
C ARG A 71 -22.19 -23.51 48.28
N GLU A 72 -21.41 -24.54 48.63
CA GLU A 72 -20.00 -24.63 48.24
C GLU A 72 -19.87 -24.65 46.71
N LYS A 73 -20.62 -25.54 46.04
CA LYS A 73 -20.62 -25.67 44.57
C LYS A 73 -21.18 -24.44 43.85
N TRP A 74 -22.20 -23.80 44.42
CA TRP A 74 -22.72 -22.54 43.90
C TRP A 74 -21.69 -21.42 43.94
N THR A 75 -20.92 -21.34 45.03
CA THR A 75 -19.85 -20.33 45.19
C THR A 75 -18.74 -20.57 44.18
N GLU A 76 -18.32 -21.82 43.99
CA GLU A 76 -17.36 -22.24 42.96
C GLU A 76 -17.83 -21.83 41.55
N SER A 77 -19.07 -22.19 41.18
CA SER A 77 -19.68 -21.81 39.90
C SER A 77 -19.72 -20.28 39.68
N THR A 78 -20.03 -19.52 40.73
CA THR A 78 -20.09 -18.05 40.65
C THR A 78 -18.71 -17.45 40.34
N GLN A 79 -17.65 -17.94 40.99
CA GLN A 79 -16.27 -17.50 40.73
C GLN A 79 -15.86 -17.85 39.30
N MET A 80 -16.17 -19.06 38.84
CA MET A 80 -15.88 -19.49 37.48
C MET A 80 -16.60 -18.65 36.42
N ILE A 81 -17.86 -18.27 36.67
CA ILE A 81 -18.62 -17.37 35.77
C ILE A 81 -17.96 -15.99 35.68
N GLN A 82 -17.42 -15.46 36.79
CA GLN A 82 -16.69 -14.18 36.78
C GLN A 82 -15.44 -14.27 35.90
N VAL A 83 -14.60 -15.28 36.11
CA VAL A 83 -13.39 -15.50 35.29
C VAL A 83 -13.77 -15.71 33.82
N LYS A 84 -14.84 -16.48 33.53
CA LYS A 84 -15.34 -16.66 32.17
C LYS A 84 -15.68 -15.34 31.49
N ARG A 85 -16.37 -14.42 32.19
CA ARG A 85 -16.71 -13.09 31.65
C ARG A 85 -15.46 -12.24 31.39
N GLU A 86 -14.45 -12.31 32.25
CA GLU A 86 -13.18 -11.62 32.05
C GLU A 86 -12.46 -12.13 30.79
N VAL A 87 -12.42 -13.46 30.60
CA VAL A 87 -11.85 -14.08 29.40
C VAL A 87 -12.65 -13.68 28.14
N GLU A 88 -13.99 -13.67 28.20
CA GLU A 88 -14.83 -13.20 27.08
C GLU A 88 -14.54 -11.74 26.71
N ASN A 89 -14.43 -10.86 27.70
CA ASN A 89 -14.09 -9.46 27.49
C ASN A 89 -12.72 -9.31 26.83
N ARG A 90 -11.71 -10.05 27.32
CA ARG A 90 -10.36 -10.00 26.75
C ARG A 90 -10.31 -10.54 25.32
N LEU A 91 -11.02 -11.62 25.03
CA LEU A 91 -11.17 -12.15 23.66
C LEU A 91 -11.80 -11.12 22.71
N TYR A 92 -12.80 -10.38 23.19
CA TYR A 92 -13.43 -9.31 22.41
C TYR A 92 -12.47 -8.15 22.12
N GLU A 93 -11.69 -7.72 23.12
CA GLU A 93 -10.66 -6.68 22.96
C GLU A 93 -9.61 -7.08 21.93
N ILE A 94 -9.04 -8.28 22.08
CA ILE A 94 -8.05 -8.81 21.13
C ILE A 94 -8.63 -8.84 19.71
N GLN A 95 -9.89 -9.28 19.56
CA GLN A 95 -10.53 -9.29 18.25
C GLN A 95 -10.66 -7.88 17.65
N LYS A 96 -10.97 -6.87 18.47
CA LYS A 96 -11.02 -5.47 18.04
C LYS A 96 -9.64 -4.99 17.59
N GLU A 97 -8.60 -5.30 18.34
CA GLU A 97 -7.22 -4.89 18.03
C GLU A 97 -6.70 -5.57 16.76
N ILE A 98 -6.93 -6.87 16.57
CA ILE A 98 -6.64 -7.60 15.33
C ILE A 98 -7.31 -6.92 14.12
N ARG A 99 -8.56 -6.48 14.25
CA ARG A 99 -9.27 -5.77 13.16
C ARG A 99 -8.67 -4.38 12.86
N VAL A 100 -8.09 -3.72 13.85
CA VAL A 100 -7.41 -2.43 13.65
C VAL A 100 -6.07 -2.65 12.97
N ALA A 101 -5.26 -3.58 13.47
CA ALA A 101 -3.96 -3.93 12.88
C ALA A 101 -4.08 -4.36 11.41
N ASN A 102 -5.07 -5.21 11.08
CA ASN A 102 -5.33 -5.61 9.70
C ASN A 102 -5.72 -4.44 8.78
N ARG A 103 -6.49 -3.47 9.29
CA ARG A 103 -6.85 -2.26 8.52
C ARG A 103 -5.63 -1.41 8.24
N GLN A 104 -4.76 -1.22 9.24
CA GLN A 104 -3.51 -0.48 9.09
C GLN A 104 -2.56 -1.14 8.08
N LEU A 105 -2.39 -2.46 8.13
CA LEU A 105 -1.58 -3.20 7.15
C LEU A 105 -2.11 -3.04 5.73
N LYS A 106 -3.43 -3.12 5.55
CA LYS A 106 -4.05 -2.93 4.23
C LYS A 106 -3.80 -1.53 3.69
N GLN A 107 -3.96 -0.50 4.51
CA GLN A 107 -3.69 0.88 4.13
C GLN A 107 -2.21 1.08 3.76
N ALA A 108 -1.29 0.55 4.57
CA ALA A 108 0.14 0.63 4.28
C ALA A 108 0.51 -0.07 2.98
N GLU A 109 -0.11 -1.23 2.67
CA GLU A 109 0.13 -1.93 1.41
C GLU A 109 -0.45 -1.17 0.20
N GLU A 110 -1.65 -0.58 0.33
CA GLU A 110 -2.25 0.27 -0.70
C GLU A 110 -1.39 1.50 -0.98
N GLU A 111 -0.91 2.19 0.06
CA GLU A 111 0.03 3.30 -0.09
C GLU A 111 1.33 2.88 -0.77
N ARG A 112 1.89 1.73 -0.38
CA ARG A 112 3.11 1.20 -1.00
C ARG A 112 2.91 0.94 -2.49
N ARG A 113 1.79 0.31 -2.87
CA ARG A 113 1.45 0.06 -4.28
C ARG A 113 1.23 1.34 -5.06
N MET A 114 0.61 2.35 -4.45
CA MET A 114 0.44 3.67 -5.07
C MET A 114 1.78 4.36 -5.31
N ARG A 115 2.69 4.32 -4.32
CA ARG A 115 4.06 4.84 -4.46
C ARG A 115 4.85 4.10 -5.54
N GLU A 116 4.80 2.76 -5.55
CA GLU A 116 5.46 1.94 -6.58
C GLU A 116 4.95 2.28 -7.99
N ARG A 117 3.63 2.43 -8.17
CA ARG A 117 3.05 2.86 -9.46
C ARG A 117 3.52 4.25 -9.86
N PHE A 118 3.53 5.17 -8.91
CA PHE A 118 3.97 6.53 -9.14
C PHE A 118 5.46 6.61 -9.54
N GLU A 119 6.31 5.86 -8.84
CA GLU A 119 7.73 5.74 -9.17
C GLU A 119 7.93 5.12 -10.56
N GLN A 120 7.14 4.11 -10.91
CA GLN A 120 7.19 3.49 -12.24
C GLN A 120 6.74 4.47 -13.34
N GLU A 121 5.65 5.21 -13.13
CA GLU A 121 5.18 6.24 -14.06
C GLU A 121 6.22 7.33 -14.25
N ARG A 122 6.84 7.78 -13.16
CA ARG A 122 7.94 8.75 -13.16
C ARG A 122 9.17 8.23 -13.90
N ALA A 123 9.55 6.98 -13.69
CA ALA A 123 10.67 6.35 -14.37
C ALA A 123 10.40 6.22 -15.88
N ASN A 124 9.20 5.76 -16.26
CA ASN A 124 8.79 5.67 -17.66
C ASN A 124 8.79 7.07 -18.32
N ALA A 125 8.24 8.07 -17.65
CA ALA A 125 8.24 9.45 -18.14
C ALA A 125 9.66 10.01 -18.30
N MET A 126 10.58 9.69 -17.39
CA MET A 126 12.00 10.06 -17.48
C MET A 126 12.67 9.42 -18.71
N ILE A 127 12.45 8.13 -18.94
CA ILE A 127 13.00 7.42 -20.10
C ILE A 127 12.50 8.05 -21.40
N GLU A 128 11.19 8.29 -21.49
CA GLU A 128 10.58 8.94 -22.65
C GLU A 128 11.14 10.36 -22.84
N TRP A 129 11.28 11.12 -21.76
CA TRP A 129 11.83 12.48 -21.80
C TRP A 129 13.27 12.49 -22.32
N MET A 130 14.12 11.57 -21.84
CA MET A 130 15.50 11.44 -22.31
C MET A 130 15.57 11.08 -23.79
N SER A 131 14.72 10.16 -24.25
CA SER A 131 14.64 9.78 -25.66
C SER A 131 14.19 10.95 -26.55
N LEU A 132 13.14 11.67 -26.14
CA LEU A 132 12.63 12.83 -26.88
C LEU A 132 13.64 13.98 -26.90
N LYS A 133 14.41 14.18 -25.82
CA LYS A 133 15.47 15.18 -25.79
C LYS A 133 16.57 14.87 -26.80
N GLN A 134 16.99 13.61 -26.90
CA GLN A 134 17.95 13.19 -27.94
C GLN A 134 17.38 13.44 -29.35
N GLY A 135 16.11 13.10 -29.59
CA GLY A 135 15.43 13.40 -30.85
C GLY A 135 15.35 14.90 -31.15
N PHE A 136 15.10 15.72 -30.13
CA PHE A 136 15.08 17.18 -30.24
C PHE A 136 16.44 17.75 -30.67
N ASP A 137 17.53 17.21 -30.11
CA ASP A 137 18.88 17.63 -30.45
C ASP A 137 19.20 17.29 -31.92
N LEU A 138 18.76 16.13 -32.43
CA LEU A 138 18.89 15.75 -33.83
C LEU A 138 18.09 16.68 -34.77
N VAL A 139 16.85 17.01 -34.43
CA VAL A 139 16.02 17.96 -35.19
C VAL A 139 16.68 19.35 -35.23
N SER A 140 17.21 19.78 -34.09
CA SER A 140 17.94 21.05 -33.95
C SER A 140 19.22 21.07 -34.78
N GLN A 141 19.95 19.95 -34.84
CA GLN A 141 21.13 19.79 -35.68
C GLN A 141 20.76 19.84 -37.17
N ARG A 142 19.72 19.10 -37.59
CA ARG A 142 19.25 19.09 -38.98
C ARG A 142 18.83 20.49 -39.45
N ARG A 143 18.17 21.27 -38.58
CA ARG A 143 17.82 22.67 -38.87
C ARG A 143 19.07 23.54 -39.11
N LYS A 144 20.14 23.35 -38.34
CA LYS A 144 21.41 24.06 -38.54
C LYS A 144 22.06 23.68 -39.86
N GLU A 145 22.01 22.40 -40.25
CA GLU A 145 22.52 21.93 -41.54
C GLU A 145 21.79 22.58 -42.72
N ILE A 146 20.45 22.61 -42.70
CA ILE A 146 19.65 23.25 -43.76
C ILE A 146 19.94 24.75 -43.86
N ASN A 147 20.12 25.43 -42.74
CA ASN A 147 20.50 26.85 -42.74
C ASN A 147 21.90 27.05 -43.35
N ALA A 148 22.88 26.23 -42.97
CA ALA A 148 24.22 26.30 -43.55
C ALA A 148 24.24 25.98 -45.05
N GLU A 149 23.40 25.04 -45.50
CA GLU A 149 23.19 24.75 -46.91
C GLU A 149 22.52 25.94 -47.63
N SER A 150 21.53 26.58 -47.02
CA SER A 150 20.90 27.80 -47.54
C SER A 150 21.93 28.89 -47.79
N ASP A 151 22.83 29.13 -46.83
CA ASP A 151 23.88 30.13 -46.94
C ASP A 151 24.86 29.81 -48.10
N ARG A 152 25.20 28.52 -48.28
CA ARG A 152 26.05 28.07 -49.41
C ARG A 152 25.37 28.30 -50.75
N ILE A 153 24.09 27.98 -50.87
CA ILE A 153 23.32 28.17 -52.11
C ILE A 153 23.21 29.67 -52.42
N GLU A 154 23.03 30.52 -51.41
CA GLU A 154 23.01 31.97 -51.60
C GLU A 154 24.35 32.53 -52.09
N LEU A 155 25.46 32.04 -51.54
CA LEU A 155 26.80 32.38 -52.03
C LEU A 155 27.03 31.89 -53.48
N ALA A 156 26.63 30.67 -53.80
CA ALA A 156 26.75 30.11 -55.15
C ALA A 156 25.96 30.93 -56.18
N ARG A 157 24.76 31.41 -55.81
CA ARG A 157 23.97 32.32 -56.64
C ARG A 157 24.69 33.65 -56.86
N ARG A 158 25.21 34.28 -55.80
CA ARG A 158 25.94 35.56 -55.88
C ARG A 158 27.18 35.48 -56.77
N ASN A 159 27.84 34.32 -56.78
CA ASN A 159 29.01 34.06 -57.60
C ASN A 159 28.66 33.54 -59.02
N GLY A 160 27.37 33.49 -59.38
CA GLY A 160 26.90 33.04 -60.70
C GLY A 160 27.12 31.54 -60.98
N SER A 161 27.42 30.74 -59.96
CA SER A 161 27.74 29.31 -60.09
C SER A 161 26.51 28.41 -60.24
N ILE A 162 25.31 28.95 -59.97
CA ILE A 162 24.01 28.26 -60.16
C ILE A 162 23.03 29.20 -60.85
N SER A 163 22.07 28.63 -61.58
CA SER A 163 21.01 29.41 -62.23
C SER A 163 19.95 29.89 -61.23
N ASP A 164 19.23 30.97 -61.59
CA ASP A 164 18.12 31.47 -60.77
C ASP A 164 16.98 30.44 -60.63
N GLU A 165 16.80 29.56 -61.61
CA GLU A 165 15.79 28.49 -61.57
C GLU A 165 16.18 27.37 -60.59
N GLU A 166 17.45 26.95 -60.60
CA GLU A 166 17.99 26.00 -59.62
C GLU A 166 17.94 26.58 -58.21
N TYR A 167 18.30 27.86 -58.04
CA TYR A 167 18.18 28.57 -56.78
C TYR A 167 16.75 28.55 -56.22
N ARG A 168 15.74 28.85 -57.06
CA ARG A 168 14.33 28.85 -56.65
C ARG A 168 13.87 27.46 -56.21
N LYS A 169 14.22 26.41 -56.95
CA LYS A 169 13.86 25.03 -56.61
C LYS A 169 14.44 24.61 -55.26
N SER A 170 15.76 24.80 -55.07
CA SER A 170 16.40 24.46 -53.80
C SER A 170 15.85 25.29 -52.63
N ARG A 171 15.50 26.56 -52.87
CA ARG A 171 14.91 27.41 -51.82
C ARG A 171 13.52 26.94 -51.39
N ILE A 172 12.68 26.51 -52.33
CA ILE A 172 11.35 25.97 -52.03
C ILE A 172 11.47 24.69 -51.22
N GLU A 173 12.39 23.79 -51.60
CA GLU A 173 12.63 22.54 -50.88
C GLU A 173 13.12 22.79 -49.45
N GLN A 174 14.05 23.73 -49.24
CA GLN A 174 14.51 24.13 -47.91
C GLN A 174 13.38 24.70 -47.05
N ILE A 175 12.51 25.53 -47.62
CA ILE A 175 11.36 26.09 -46.90
C ILE A 175 10.40 24.98 -46.44
N GLN A 176 10.14 23.99 -47.29
CA GLN A 176 9.32 22.83 -46.95
C GLN A 176 9.94 22.02 -45.81
N GLN A 177 11.22 21.67 -45.91
CA GLN A 177 11.94 20.94 -44.87
C GLN A 177 11.96 21.72 -43.53
N LEU A 178 12.17 23.03 -43.55
CA LEU A 178 12.13 23.87 -42.34
C LEU A 178 10.73 23.96 -41.72
N ALA A 179 9.68 23.97 -42.54
CA ALA A 179 8.30 23.96 -42.06
C ALA A 179 7.93 22.64 -41.38
N GLU A 180 8.37 21.51 -41.94
CA GLU A 180 8.20 20.19 -41.34
C GLU A 180 8.95 20.08 -40.01
N LEU A 181 10.22 20.47 -39.97
CA LEU A 181 11.03 20.46 -38.74
C LEU A 181 10.42 21.35 -37.65
N ARG A 182 9.86 22.51 -38.00
CA ARG A 182 9.20 23.41 -37.03
C ARG A 182 8.01 22.74 -36.35
N THR A 183 7.21 21.99 -37.10
CA THR A 183 6.04 21.27 -36.55
C THR A 183 6.51 20.20 -35.57
N VAL A 184 7.48 19.39 -35.98
CA VAL A 184 8.09 18.33 -35.14
C VAL A 184 8.74 18.92 -33.89
N GLU A 185 9.48 20.02 -34.01
CA GLU A 185 10.11 20.73 -32.90
C GLU A 185 9.08 21.19 -31.84
N SER A 186 7.94 21.72 -32.31
CA SER A 186 6.84 22.16 -31.44
C SER A 186 6.19 21.00 -30.70
N ASP A 187 5.92 19.90 -31.39
CA ASP A 187 5.30 18.71 -30.79
C ASP A 187 6.22 18.06 -29.74
N ILE A 188 7.52 17.96 -30.04
CA ILE A 188 8.51 17.44 -29.08
C ILE A 188 8.59 18.35 -27.85
N LYS A 189 8.63 19.68 -28.01
CA LYS A 189 8.66 20.62 -26.86
C LYS A 189 7.41 20.50 -25.98
N ARG A 190 6.23 20.37 -26.59
CA ARG A 190 4.99 20.15 -25.85
C ARG A 190 5.09 18.86 -25.03
N ARG A 191 5.49 17.76 -25.66
CA ARG A 191 5.59 16.46 -24.99
C ARG A 191 6.65 16.44 -23.88
N LEU A 192 7.81 17.04 -24.09
CA LEU A 192 8.84 17.20 -23.06
C LEU A 192 8.31 17.96 -21.84
N SER A 193 7.44 18.97 -22.05
CA SER A 193 6.86 19.76 -20.96
C SER A 193 5.83 18.95 -20.16
N GLU A 194 4.99 18.16 -20.84
CA GLU A 194 4.04 17.24 -20.20
C GLU A 194 4.77 16.19 -19.35
N LEU A 195 5.84 15.59 -19.89
CA LEU A 195 6.63 14.60 -19.16
C LEU A 195 7.35 15.21 -17.96
N LEU A 196 7.85 16.44 -18.06
CA LEU A 196 8.43 17.14 -16.91
C LEU A 196 7.42 17.40 -15.79
N ALA A 197 6.14 17.64 -16.14
CA ALA A 197 5.10 17.79 -15.13
C ALA A 197 4.89 16.48 -14.37
N ILE A 198 4.87 15.33 -15.07
CA ILE A 198 4.78 14.00 -14.45
C ILE A 198 6.02 13.68 -13.60
N ILE A 199 7.20 14.11 -14.03
CA ILE A 199 8.47 13.84 -13.31
C ILE A 199 8.62 14.70 -12.04
N ARG A 200 8.02 15.88 -12.02
CA ARG A 200 8.15 16.88 -10.93
C ARG A 200 6.99 16.85 -9.94
N GLY A 201 5.78 16.50 -10.41
CA GLY A 201 4.69 16.10 -9.53
C GLY A 201 5.10 14.89 -8.72
#